data_AF-A0A085VK58-F1
#
_entry.id   AF-A0A085VK58-F1
#
_cell.length_a   1.000
_cell.length_b   1.000
_cell.length_c   1.000
_cell.angle_alpha   90.00
_cell.angle_beta   90.00
_cell.angle_gamma   90.00
#
_symmetry.space_group_name_H-M   'P 1'
#
loop_
_entity.id
_entity.type
_entity.pdbx_description
1 polymer ?
#
loop_
_entity_poly.entity_id
_entity_poly.type
_entity_poly.pdbx_seq_one_letter_code
_entity_poly.pdbx_strand_id
1 'polypeptide(L)'
;MSLRALALLSFLVLLTACSKVNQENYSKLSAGMPKAEVENLLGSPTECSGALGMSSCTWGDQKSFISVQYAGDKVLMFSGQGLK
;
A
#
# COMPACT_ATOMS: atom_id res chain seq x y z
N MET A 1 -12.04 34.39 19.87
CA MET A 1 -12.10 33.15 19.07
C MET A 1 -10.68 32.59 18.97
N SER A 2 -10.23 31.97 20.06
CA SER A 2 -9.96 30.53 20.17
C SER A 2 -8.70 30.05 19.43
N LEU A 3 -7.52 30.43 19.94
CA LEU A 3 -6.27 29.68 19.73
C LEU A 3 -6.43 28.19 20.10
N ARG A 4 -7.40 27.87 20.97
CA ARG A 4 -7.85 26.51 21.26
C ARG A 4 -8.39 25.75 20.03
N ALA A 5 -8.98 26.43 19.05
CA ALA A 5 -9.50 25.79 17.84
C ALA A 5 -8.38 25.40 16.86
N LEU A 6 -7.29 26.17 16.79
CA LEU A 6 -6.12 25.82 15.96
C LEU A 6 -5.35 24.61 16.52
N ALA A 7 -5.28 24.47 17.84
CA ALA A 7 -4.65 23.33 18.49
C ALA A 7 -5.45 22.02 18.32
N LEU A 8 -6.78 22.11 18.21
CA LEU A 8 -7.63 20.94 17.98
C LEU A 8 -7.61 20.47 16.51
N LEU A 9 -7.41 21.39 15.56
CA LEU A 9 -7.36 21.04 14.13
C LEU A 9 -6.07 20.30 13.73
N SER A 10 -4.96 20.56 14.43
CA SER A 10 -3.65 19.96 14.14
C SER A 10 -3.52 18.51 14.63
N PHE A 11 -4.33 18.09 15.60
CA PHE A 11 -4.30 16.72 16.11
C PHE A 11 -5.03 15.71 15.20
N LEU A 12 -5.98 16.16 14.36
CA LEU A 12 -6.71 15.28 13.44
C LEU A 12 -5.87 14.79 12.25
N VAL A 13 -4.80 15.51 11.88
CA VAL A 13 -3.96 15.17 10.72
C VAL A 13 -2.92 14.08 11.06
N LEU A 14 -2.70 13.79 12.34
CA LEU A 14 -1.74 12.76 12.79
C LEU A 14 -2.30 11.33 12.73
N LEU A 15 -3.61 11.15 12.50
CA LEU A 15 -4.23 9.82 12.45
C LEU A 15 -4.09 9.09 11.11
N THR A 16 -3.54 9.73 10.06
CA THR A 16 -3.31 9.05 8.77
C THR A 16 -1.93 8.38 8.67
N ALA A 17 -1.12 8.40 9.74
CA ALA A 17 0.22 7.81 9.73
C ALA A 17 0.24 6.27 9.87
N CYS A 18 -0.91 5.61 10.01
CA CYS A 18 -0.98 4.15 9.91
C CYS A 18 -0.79 3.74 8.45
N SER A 19 0.45 3.40 8.09
CA SER A 19 0.78 2.85 6.78
C SER A 19 -0.05 1.60 6.50
N LYS A 20 -0.69 1.55 5.32
CA LYS A 20 -1.36 0.34 4.83
C LYS A 20 -0.38 -0.78 4.47
N VAL A 21 0.92 -0.47 4.39
CA VAL A 21 2.01 -1.43 4.20
C VAL A 21 2.38 -2.03 5.56
N ASN A 22 1.76 -3.15 5.90
CA ASN A 22 1.92 -3.86 7.17
C ASN A 22 1.66 -5.37 7.00
N GLN A 23 1.94 -6.16 8.05
CA GLN A 23 1.82 -7.62 8.00
C GLN A 23 0.37 -8.08 7.84
N GLU A 24 -0.59 -7.36 8.42
CA GLU A 24 -2.02 -7.68 8.36
C GLU A 24 -2.55 -7.63 6.93
N ASN A 25 -2.28 -6.55 6.20
CA ASN A 25 -2.72 -6.39 4.82
C ASN A 25 -1.94 -7.27 3.86
N TYR A 26 -0.64 -7.46 4.08
CA TYR A 26 0.17 -8.41 3.31
C TYR A 26 -0.40 -9.83 3.35
N SER A 27 -0.82 -10.28 4.53
CA SER A 27 -1.35 -11.64 4.73
C SER A 27 -2.70 -11.88 4.03
N LYS A 28 -3.39 -10.82 3.58
CA LYS A 28 -4.63 -10.90 2.80
C LYS A 28 -4.35 -11.10 1.30
N LEU A 29 -3.13 -10.84 0.83
CA LEU A 29 -2.76 -11.00 -0.58
C LEU A 29 -2.74 -12.48 -0.96
N SER A 30 -3.15 -12.76 -2.19
CA SER A 30 -3.15 -14.12 -2.74
C SER A 30 -2.89 -14.10 -4.24
N ALA A 31 -2.34 -15.20 -4.77
CA ALA A 31 -2.20 -15.38 -6.21
C ALA A 31 -3.58 -15.39 -6.89
N GLY A 32 -3.68 -14.74 -8.05
CA GLY A 32 -4.92 -14.57 -8.81
C GLY A 32 -5.80 -13.40 -8.36
N MET A 33 -5.48 -12.74 -7.23
CA MET A 33 -6.18 -11.56 -6.74
C MET A 33 -6.17 -10.43 -7.80
N PRO A 34 -7.28 -9.74 -8.05
CA PRO A 34 -7.33 -8.61 -8.97
C PRO A 34 -6.48 -7.43 -8.46
N LYS A 35 -5.81 -6.72 -9.37
CA LYS A 35 -5.02 -5.52 -9.04
C LYS A 35 -5.83 -4.48 -8.26
N ALA A 36 -7.08 -4.23 -8.66
CA ALA A 36 -7.96 -3.29 -7.97
C ALA A 36 -8.22 -3.67 -6.49
N GLU A 37 -8.29 -4.97 -6.18
CA GLU A 37 -8.46 -5.46 -4.81
C GLU A 37 -7.20 -5.23 -3.98
N VAL A 38 -6.02 -5.45 -4.58
CA VAL A 38 -4.74 -5.13 -3.95
C VAL A 38 -4.63 -3.63 -3.64
N GLU A 39 -5.01 -2.76 -4.58
CA GLU A 39 -5.01 -1.30 -4.38
C GLU A 39 -6.03 -0.84 -3.33
N ASN A 40 -7.16 -1.54 -3.17
CA ASN A 40 -8.08 -1.28 -2.06
C ASN A 40 -7.43 -1.59 -0.70
N LEU A 41 -6.69 -2.70 -0.61
CA LEU A 41 -6.00 -3.13 0.60
C LEU A 41 -4.80 -2.23 0.94
N LEU A 42 -3.94 -1.95 -0.04
CA LEU A 42 -2.65 -1.29 0.16
C LEU A 42 -2.65 0.20 -0.16
N GLY A 43 -3.70 0.71 -0.83
CA GLY A 43 -3.74 2.06 -1.38
C GLY A 43 -3.07 2.14 -2.75
N SER A 44 -2.73 3.36 -3.17
CA SER A 44 -1.99 3.57 -4.42
C SER A 44 -0.53 3.11 -4.28
N PRO A 45 0.04 2.44 -5.30
CA PRO A 45 1.44 2.04 -5.29
C PRO A 45 2.37 3.26 -5.30
N THR A 46 3.53 3.13 -4.66
CA THR A 46 4.62 4.11 -4.72
C THR A 46 5.22 4.15 -6.12
N GLU A 47 5.42 2.97 -6.70
CA GLU A 47 6.01 2.79 -8.03
C GLU A 47 5.35 1.61 -8.73
N CYS A 48 5.10 1.74 -10.04
CA CYS A 48 4.74 0.62 -10.90
C CYS A 48 5.61 0.67 -12.15
N SER A 49 6.21 -0.46 -12.50
CA SER A 49 6.98 -0.65 -13.73
C SER A 49 6.48 -1.89 -14.47
N GLY A 50 6.70 -1.96 -15.78
CA GLY A 50 6.31 -3.12 -16.57
C GLY A 50 5.92 -2.79 -18.00
N ALA A 51 5.51 -3.82 -18.72
CA ALA A 51 5.11 -3.77 -20.12
C ALA A 51 3.76 -4.50 -20.32
N LEU A 52 3.18 -4.39 -21.51
CA LEU A 52 1.88 -5.00 -21.83
C LEU A 52 1.84 -6.49 -21.44
N GLY A 53 0.99 -6.82 -20.46
CA GLY A 53 0.77 -8.19 -19.98
C GLY A 53 1.52 -8.57 -18.70
N MET A 54 2.55 -7.84 -18.28
CA MET A 54 3.24 -8.06 -17.00
C MET A 54 3.64 -6.74 -16.35
N SER A 55 3.25 -6.54 -15.09
CA SER A 55 3.64 -5.35 -14.32
C SER A 55 4.08 -5.71 -12.92
N SER A 56 4.97 -4.91 -12.34
CA SER A 56 5.39 -5.00 -10.95
C SER A 56 5.10 -3.68 -10.28
N CYS A 57 4.34 -3.70 -9.19
CA CYS A 57 4.03 -2.53 -8.40
C CYS A 57 4.54 -2.70 -6.97
N THR A 58 5.05 -1.62 -6.40
CA THR A 58 5.63 -1.61 -5.06
C THR A 58 4.96 -0.53 -4.21
N TRP A 59 4.60 -0.90 -3.00
CA TRP A 59 4.07 -0.02 -1.96
C TRP A 59 5.09 0.09 -0.83
N GLY A 60 5.33 1.30 -0.33
CA GLY A 60 6.25 1.56 0.78
C GLY A 60 7.57 2.19 0.34
N ASP A 61 8.61 1.95 1.13
CA ASP A 61 9.95 2.55 1.01
C ASP A 61 11.07 1.49 1.07
N GLN A 62 12.32 1.94 1.15
CA GLN A 62 13.50 1.05 1.17
C GLN A 62 13.59 0.15 2.42
N LYS A 63 12.90 0.50 3.52
CA LYS A 63 12.94 -0.23 4.80
C LYS A 63 11.75 -1.16 4.96
N SER A 64 10.57 -0.73 4.52
CA SER A 64 9.33 -1.51 4.59
C SER A 64 8.55 -1.39 3.30
N PHE A 65 8.38 -2.51 2.59
CA PHE A 65 7.66 -2.52 1.33
C PHE A 65 6.94 -3.84 1.07
N ILE A 66 5.95 -3.75 0.18
CA ILE A 66 5.30 -4.89 -0.47
C ILE A 66 5.47 -4.69 -1.97
N SER A 67 5.97 -5.70 -2.68
CA SER A 67 6.06 -5.72 -4.13
C SER A 67 5.18 -6.83 -4.69
N VAL A 68 4.34 -6.49 -5.66
CA VAL A 68 3.37 -7.38 -6.29
C VAL A 68 3.60 -7.39 -7.79
N GLN A 69 3.85 -8.58 -8.33
CA GLN A 69 3.92 -8.82 -9.75
C GLN A 69 2.58 -9.32 -10.27
N TYR A 70 2.12 -8.72 -11.36
CA TYR A 70 0.87 -9.00 -12.04
C TYR A 70 1.15 -9.59 -13.43
N ALA A 71 0.32 -10.55 -13.82
CA ALA A 71 0.14 -10.96 -15.20
C ALA A 71 -1.26 -10.55 -15.66
N GLY A 72 -1.36 -9.66 -16.64
CA GLY A 72 -2.56 -8.86 -16.88
C GLY A 72 -2.94 -8.09 -15.63
N ASP A 73 -4.17 -8.28 -15.14
CA ASP A 73 -4.71 -7.63 -13.95
C ASP A 73 -4.75 -8.53 -12.70
N LYS A 74 -4.03 -9.66 -12.71
CA LYS A 74 -4.04 -10.65 -11.62
C LYS A 74 -2.67 -10.83 -10.99
N VAL A 75 -2.64 -10.96 -9.66
CA VAL A 75 -1.43 -11.24 -8.90
C VAL A 75 -0.83 -12.57 -9.35
N LEU A 76 0.42 -12.54 -9.82
CA LEU A 76 1.22 -13.72 -10.11
C LEU A 76 2.08 -14.09 -8.89
N MET A 77 2.74 -13.10 -8.31
CA MET A 77 3.66 -13.27 -7.20
C MET A 77 3.68 -12.00 -6.36
N PHE A 78 3.96 -12.12 -5.06
CA PHE A 78 4.15 -10.99 -4.18
C PHE A 78 5.23 -11.29 -3.15
N SER A 79 5.85 -10.24 -2.62
CA SER A 79 6.88 -10.31 -1.59
C SER A 79 6.77 -9.10 -0.67
N GLY A 80 7.20 -9.25 0.58
CA GLY A 80 7.19 -8.20 1.58
C GLY A 80 8.46 -8.21 2.40
N GLN A 81 8.92 -7.04 2.80
CA GLN A 81 10.11 -6.86 3.64
C GLN A 81 9.85 -5.78 4.68
N GLY A 82 10.34 -5.98 5.91
CA GLY A 82 10.27 -4.98 6.98
C GLY A 82 8.86 -4.67 7.48
N LEU A 83 7.91 -5.58 7.22
CA LEU A 83 6.52 -5.45 7.67
C LEU A 83 6.43 -5.66 9.18
N LYS A 84 5.55 -4.89 9.83
CA LYS A 84 5.22 -5.00 11.25
C LYS A 84 3.76 -5.39 11.41
#